data_AF-A0A093H8N0-F1
#
_entry.id   AF-A0A093H8N0-F1
#
_cell.length_a   1.000
_cell.length_b   1.000
_cell.length_c   1.000
_cell.angle_alpha   90.00
_cell.angle_beta   90.00
_cell.angle_gamma   90.00
#
_symmetry.space_group_name_H-M   'P 1'
#
loop_
_entity.id
_entity.type
_entity.pdbx_description
1 polymer ?
#
loop_
_entity_poly.entity_id
_entity_poly.type
_entity_poly.pdbx_seq_one_letter_code
_entity_poly.pdbx_strand_id
1 'polypeptide(L)'
;QVASTLVRKFERFPPAILRALGQAAVGLSVSQIENSISGKDLEASLPALREVHGWNAEQSSSIINKLLSSGYQIPDGQSLAKLGSLVAGLNSSLLQSLPPKVILEAIKLPEFAQ
;
A
#
# COMPACT_ATOMS: atom_id res chain seq x y z
N GLN A 1 2.37 20.90 0.66
CA GLN A 1 1.30 21.64 -0.06
C GLN A 1 1.50 21.71 -1.59
N VAL A 2 2.73 21.83 -2.12
CA VAL A 2 2.95 21.82 -3.58
C VAL A 2 2.68 20.44 -4.20
N ALA A 3 3.22 19.37 -3.59
CA ALA A 3 3.04 17.99 -4.05
C ALA A 3 1.56 17.56 -4.14
N SER A 4 0.77 17.80 -3.08
CA SER A 4 -0.67 17.49 -3.05
C SER A 4 -1.46 18.21 -4.13
N THR A 5 -1.07 19.44 -4.48
CA THR A 5 -1.72 20.22 -5.54
C THR A 5 -1.44 19.64 -6.93
N LEU A 6 -0.24 19.10 -7.14
CA LEU A 6 0.15 18.47 -8.41
C LEU A 6 -0.55 17.11 -8.60
N VAL A 7 -0.63 16.32 -7.53
CA VAL A 7 -1.34 15.02 -7.49
C VAL A 7 -2.82 15.17 -7.86
N ARG A 8 -3.49 16.26 -7.45
CA ARG A 8 -4.92 16.48 -7.71
C ARG A 8 -5.27 16.66 -9.19
N LYS A 9 -4.28 16.91 -10.07
CA LYS A 9 -4.53 17.12 -11.51
C LYS A 9 -4.69 15.82 -12.30
N PHE A 10 -4.38 14.68 -11.71
CA PHE A 10 -4.49 13.39 -12.39
C PHE A 10 -5.88 12.79 -12.17
N GLU A 11 -6.53 12.39 -13.27
CA GLU A 11 -7.80 11.66 -13.24
C GLU A 11 -7.59 10.17 -12.92
N ARG A 12 -6.43 9.63 -13.30
CA ARG A 12 -6.02 8.24 -13.07
C ARG A 12 -4.56 8.16 -12.66
N PHE A 13 -4.22 7.11 -11.92
CA PHE A 13 -2.87 6.85 -11.45
C PHE A 13 -2.35 5.48 -11.94
N PRO A 14 -1.93 5.37 -13.22
CA PRO A 14 -1.23 4.19 -13.70
C PRO A 14 0.13 4.01 -12.97
N PRO A 15 0.76 2.83 -13.05
CA PRO A 15 1.95 2.52 -12.26
C PRO A 15 3.13 3.46 -12.49
N ALA A 16 3.29 3.97 -13.72
CA ALA A 16 4.32 4.94 -14.03
C ALA A 16 4.14 6.25 -13.24
N ILE A 17 2.89 6.72 -13.03
CA ILE A 17 2.61 7.92 -12.25
C ILE A 17 2.84 7.65 -10.77
N LEU A 18 2.31 6.54 -10.23
CA LEU A 18 2.50 6.19 -8.81
C LEU A 18 3.98 6.04 -8.44
N ARG A 19 4.77 5.40 -9.30
CA ARG A 19 6.22 5.32 -9.13
C ARG A 19 6.89 6.69 -9.19
N ALA A 20 6.47 7.56 -10.12
CA ALA A 20 7.06 8.90 -10.25
C ALA A 20 6.73 9.82 -9.08
N LEU A 21 5.63 9.59 -8.34
CA LEU A 21 5.32 10.37 -7.15
C LEU A 21 6.31 10.11 -6.01
N GLY A 22 6.78 8.88 -5.84
CA GLY A 22 7.60 8.51 -4.68
C GLY A 22 6.95 8.97 -3.38
N GLN A 23 7.72 9.65 -2.51
CA GLN A 23 7.20 10.17 -1.23
C GLN A 23 6.05 11.17 -1.40
N ALA A 24 5.88 11.83 -2.55
CA ALA A 24 4.74 12.72 -2.80
C ALA A 24 3.39 11.98 -2.82
N ALA A 25 3.40 10.65 -2.89
CA ALA A 25 2.19 9.82 -2.90
C ALA A 25 1.38 9.96 -1.60
N VAL A 26 1.97 10.37 -0.47
CA VAL A 26 1.22 10.72 0.76
C VAL A 26 0.24 11.89 0.57
N GLY A 27 0.36 12.63 -0.55
CA GLY A 27 -0.59 13.65 -0.96
C GLY A 27 -1.86 13.13 -1.64
N LEU A 28 -1.97 11.82 -1.91
CA LEU A 28 -3.19 11.20 -2.45
C LEU A 28 -4.32 11.25 -1.43
N SER A 29 -5.51 11.69 -1.84
CA SER A 29 -6.69 11.53 -1.01
C SER A 29 -7.18 10.08 -0.99
N VAL A 30 -7.90 9.70 0.06
CA VAL A 30 -8.61 8.40 0.13
C VAL A 30 -9.50 8.20 -1.09
N SER A 31 -10.24 9.23 -1.50
CA SER A 31 -11.08 9.16 -2.70
C SER A 31 -10.31 8.90 -4.00
N GLN A 32 -9.08 9.41 -4.14
CA GLN A 32 -8.23 9.13 -5.29
C GLN A 32 -7.73 7.69 -5.26
N ILE A 33 -7.31 7.19 -4.09
CA ILE A 33 -6.89 5.79 -3.90
C ILE A 33 -8.03 4.85 -4.30
N GLU A 34 -9.24 5.13 -3.84
CA GLU A 34 -10.41 4.28 -4.03
C GLU A 34 -11.01 4.37 -5.43
N ASN A 35 -10.97 5.53 -6.10
CA ASN A 35 -11.70 5.73 -7.36
C ASN A 35 -10.81 5.93 -8.60
N SER A 36 -9.56 6.37 -8.42
CA SER A 36 -8.66 6.75 -9.53
C SER A 36 -7.48 5.80 -9.74
N ILE A 37 -7.28 4.83 -8.85
CA ILE A 37 -6.26 3.77 -8.99
C ILE A 37 -6.99 2.44 -9.24
N SER A 38 -6.65 1.67 -10.27
CA SER A 38 -7.21 0.32 -10.41
C SER A 38 -6.48 -0.67 -9.49
N GLY A 39 -7.12 -1.80 -9.15
CA GLY A 39 -6.48 -2.86 -8.36
C GLY A 39 -5.18 -3.37 -8.97
N LYS A 40 -5.21 -3.62 -10.28
CA LYS A 40 -4.06 -4.04 -11.08
C LYS A 40 -2.93 -3.00 -11.06
N ASP A 41 -3.27 -1.72 -11.21
CA ASP A 41 -2.28 -0.65 -11.18
C ASP A 41 -1.68 -0.48 -9.79
N LEU A 42 -2.48 -0.69 -8.74
CA LEU A 42 -2.04 -0.64 -7.35
C LEU A 42 -1.04 -1.77 -7.06
N GLU A 43 -1.37 -3.01 -7.44
CA GLU A 43 -0.48 -4.16 -7.28
C GLU A 43 0.83 -3.97 -8.05
N ALA A 44 0.75 -3.54 -9.31
CA ALA A 44 1.93 -3.25 -10.14
C ALA A 44 2.80 -2.11 -9.57
N SER A 45 2.24 -1.26 -8.70
CA SER A 45 2.92 -0.15 -8.05
C SER A 45 3.41 -0.47 -6.63
N LEU A 46 3.07 -1.64 -6.09
CA LEU A 46 3.44 -2.03 -4.73
C LEU A 46 4.94 -1.88 -4.43
N PRO A 47 5.88 -2.23 -5.34
CA PRO A 47 7.30 -2.03 -5.08
C PRO A 47 7.69 -0.57 -4.79
N ALA A 48 6.98 0.40 -5.36
CA ALA A 48 7.22 1.82 -5.08
C ALA A 48 6.43 2.31 -3.84
N LEU A 49 5.18 1.88 -3.69
CA LEU A 49 4.31 2.36 -2.60
C LEU A 49 4.71 1.83 -1.22
N ARG A 50 5.31 0.64 -1.16
CA ARG A 50 5.81 0.03 0.08
C ARG A 50 6.95 0.84 0.74
N GLU A 51 7.62 1.70 -0.03
CA GLU A 51 8.76 2.53 0.40
C GLU A 51 8.33 3.95 0.78
N VAL A 52 7.05 4.29 0.62
CA VAL A 52 6.51 5.60 0.98
C VAL A 52 6.25 5.65 2.48
N HIS A 53 6.85 6.59 3.19
CA HIS A 53 6.67 6.73 4.64
C HIS A 53 5.66 7.84 4.94
N GLY A 54 4.93 7.69 6.05
CA GLY A 54 3.98 8.72 6.51
C GLY A 54 2.58 8.63 5.90
N TRP A 55 2.21 7.46 5.36
CA TRP A 55 0.79 7.16 5.12
C TRP A 55 0.00 7.35 6.41
N ASN A 56 -1.11 8.09 6.33
CA ASN A 56 -2.04 8.09 7.45
C ASN A 56 -2.83 6.76 7.50
N ALA A 57 -3.53 6.53 8.61
CA ALA A 57 -4.25 5.28 8.85
C ALA A 57 -5.34 5.00 7.79
N GLU A 58 -6.04 6.04 7.32
CA GLU A 58 -7.09 5.89 6.31
C GLU A 58 -6.49 5.57 4.93
N GLN A 59 -5.43 6.26 4.52
CA GLN A 59 -4.73 6.00 3.26
C GLN A 59 -4.18 4.59 3.19
N SER A 60 -3.43 4.16 4.22
CA SER A 60 -2.85 2.83 4.28
C SER A 60 -3.93 1.74 4.28
N SER A 61 -5.01 1.91 5.06
CA SER A 61 -6.14 0.99 5.08
C SER A 61 -6.85 0.91 3.73
N SER A 62 -7.16 2.04 3.07
CA SER A 62 -7.79 2.05 1.75
C SER A 62 -6.90 1.41 0.68
N ILE A 63 -5.58 1.60 0.73
CA ILE A 63 -4.62 0.91 -0.15
C ILE A 63 -4.68 -0.61 0.06
N ILE A 64 -4.56 -1.06 1.32
CA ILE A 64 -4.54 -2.48 1.65
C ILE A 64 -5.87 -3.16 1.29
N ASN A 65 -7.01 -2.58 1.67
CA ASN A 65 -8.33 -3.13 1.35
C ASN A 65 -8.52 -3.26 -0.17
N LYS A 66 -8.07 -2.25 -0.93
CA LYS A 66 -8.13 -2.29 -2.38
C LYS A 66 -7.23 -3.37 -2.97
N LEU A 67 -5.99 -3.48 -2.49
CA LEU A 67 -5.05 -4.50 -2.94
C LEU A 67 -5.60 -5.92 -2.71
N LEU A 68 -6.15 -6.18 -1.52
CA LEU A 68 -6.75 -7.47 -1.15
C LEU A 68 -8.02 -7.79 -1.95
N SER A 69 -8.93 -6.82 -2.10
CA SER A 69 -10.15 -6.99 -2.92
C SER A 69 -9.85 -7.19 -4.41
N SER A 70 -8.64 -6.85 -4.85
CA SER A 70 -8.16 -7.07 -6.22
C SER A 70 -7.49 -8.44 -6.41
N GLY A 71 -7.41 -9.26 -5.35
CA GLY A 71 -6.90 -10.63 -5.40
C GLY A 71 -5.48 -10.81 -4.85
N TYR A 72 -4.85 -9.78 -4.28
CA TYR A 72 -3.57 -9.95 -3.59
C TYR A 72 -3.72 -10.87 -2.38
N GLN A 73 -2.82 -11.85 -2.26
CA GLN A 73 -2.84 -12.84 -1.18
C GLN A 73 -1.60 -12.70 -0.30
N ILE A 74 -1.74 -13.08 0.97
CA ILE A 74 -0.66 -13.10 1.95
C ILE A 74 -0.44 -14.56 2.42
N PRO A 75 0.06 -15.47 1.56
CA PRO A 75 0.25 -16.87 1.93
C PRO A 75 1.42 -17.10 2.90
N ASP A 76 2.39 -16.18 2.99
CA ASP A 76 3.67 -16.37 3.68
C ASP A 76 4.26 -15.06 4.24
N GLY A 77 5.35 -15.17 5.01
CA GLY A 77 5.99 -13.99 5.58
C GLY A 77 6.56 -13.03 4.53
N GLN A 78 6.95 -13.54 3.36
CA GLN A 78 7.53 -12.72 2.28
C GLN A 78 6.49 -11.82 1.62
N SER A 79 5.29 -12.33 1.36
CA SER A 79 4.14 -11.56 0.85
C SER A 79 3.64 -10.53 1.86
N LEU A 80 3.71 -10.82 3.17
CA LEU A 80 3.43 -9.85 4.23
C LEU A 80 4.50 -8.74 4.28
N ALA A 81 5.78 -9.11 4.27
CA ALA A 81 6.89 -8.13 4.28
C ALA A 81 6.92 -7.25 3.02
N LYS A 82 6.49 -7.75 1.87
CA LYS A 82 6.38 -6.97 0.63
C LYS A 82 5.44 -5.77 0.73
N LEU A 83 4.55 -5.71 1.72
CA LEU A 83 3.70 -4.55 1.99
C LEU A 83 4.50 -3.34 2.51
N GLY A 84 5.67 -3.54 3.12
CA GLY A 84 6.49 -2.46 3.66
C GLY A 84 5.73 -1.57 4.64
N SER A 85 5.80 -0.26 4.43
CA SER A 85 5.12 0.75 5.24
C SER A 85 3.59 0.59 5.28
N LEU A 86 3.01 -0.03 4.25
CA LEU A 86 1.56 -0.22 4.12
C LEU A 86 1.02 -1.26 5.10
N VAL A 87 1.87 -2.05 5.77
CA VAL A 87 1.46 -3.01 6.80
C VAL A 87 0.65 -2.35 7.93
N ALA A 88 0.88 -1.05 8.18
CA ALA A 88 0.11 -0.25 9.12
C ALA A 88 -1.39 -0.13 8.78
N GLY A 89 -1.75 -0.39 7.52
CA GLY A 89 -3.13 -0.41 7.02
C GLY A 89 -3.85 -1.75 7.16
N LEU A 90 -3.18 -2.81 7.64
CA LEU A 90 -3.84 -4.11 7.82
C LEU A 90 -4.94 -4.02 8.87
N ASN A 91 -6.13 -4.53 8.51
CA ASN A 91 -7.20 -4.73 9.46
C ASN A 91 -6.76 -5.72 10.56
N SER A 92 -7.05 -5.42 11.82
CA SER A 92 -6.69 -6.28 12.96
C SER A 92 -7.28 -7.68 12.85
N SER A 93 -8.48 -7.83 12.30
CA SER A 93 -9.11 -9.15 12.08
C SER A 93 -8.36 -9.97 11.03
N LEU A 94 -7.83 -9.33 9.98
CA LEU A 94 -6.95 -9.99 9.01
C LEU A 94 -5.62 -10.37 9.65
N LEU A 95 -5.00 -9.45 10.40
CA LEU A 95 -3.73 -9.75 11.08
C LEU A 95 -3.87 -10.92 12.07
N GLN A 96 -4.99 -11.01 12.79
CA GLN A 96 -5.30 -12.11 13.71
C GLN A 96 -5.62 -13.43 13.01
N SER A 97 -6.08 -13.40 11.76
CA SER A 97 -6.37 -14.62 11.00
C SER A 97 -5.15 -15.20 10.29
N LEU A 98 -4.07 -14.42 10.16
CA LEU A 98 -2.81 -14.92 9.62
C LEU A 98 -2.19 -15.98 10.56
N PRO A 99 -1.65 -17.08 10.02
CA PRO A 99 -0.91 -18.03 10.83
C PRO A 99 0.26 -17.34 11.55
N PRO A 100 0.50 -17.59 12.85
CA PRO A 100 1.59 -16.94 13.58
C PRO A 100 2.96 -17.08 12.92
N LYS A 101 3.21 -18.20 12.22
CA LYS A 101 4.44 -18.43 11.46
C LYS A 101 4.65 -17.39 10.35
N VAL A 102 3.61 -16.96 9.65
CA VAL A 102 3.68 -15.91 8.61
C VAL A 102 4.21 -14.62 9.20
N ILE A 103 3.70 -14.22 10.37
CA ILE A 103 4.13 -13.01 11.07
C ILE A 103 5.60 -13.16 11.52
N LEU A 104 5.95 -14.30 12.14
CA LEU A 104 7.32 -14.57 12.61
C LEU A 104 8.36 -14.63 11.49
N GLU A 105 7.97 -15.05 10.28
CA GLU A 105 8.81 -14.99 9.09
C GLU A 105 8.96 -13.57 8.59
N ALA A 106 7.86 -12.81 8.53
CA ALA A 106 7.86 -11.44 8.02
C ALA A 106 8.74 -10.51 8.86
N ILE A 107 8.65 -10.56 10.19
CA ILE A 107 9.44 -9.67 11.08
C ILE A 107 10.96 -9.86 10.96
N LYS A 108 11.43 -10.95 10.33
CA LYS A 108 12.85 -11.22 10.09
C LYS A 108 13.34 -10.64 8.76
N LEU A 109 12.42 -10.21 7.90
CA LEU A 109 12.73 -9.66 6.59
C LEU A 109 12.96 -8.15 6.70
N PRO A 110 13.99 -7.61 6.03
CA PRO A 110 14.36 -6.21 6.16
C PRO A 110 13.27 -5.27 5.67
N GLU A 111 12.42 -5.71 4.74
CA GLU A 111 11.35 -4.89 4.16
C GLU A 111 10.12 -4.76 5.07
N PHE A 112 10.00 -5.54 6.15
CA PHE A 112 8.80 -5.53 6.98
C PHE A 112 8.67 -4.24 7.79
N ALA A 113 7.52 -3.56 7.64
CA ALA A 113 7.17 -2.35 8.38
C ALA A 113 8.18 -1.19 8.26
N GLN A 114 8.89 -1.11 7.12
CA GLN A 114 9.79 0.01 6.82
C GLN A 114 9.06 1.35 6.74
#